data_AF-A0A9C7AJJ0-F1
#
_entry.id   AF-A0A9C7AJJ0-F1
#
_cell.length_a   1.000
_cell.length_b   1.000
_cell.length_c   1.000
_cell.angle_alpha   90.00
_cell.angle_beta   90.00
_cell.angle_gamma   90.00
#
_symmetry.space_group_name_H-M   'P 1'
#
loop_
_entity.id
_entity.type
_entity.pdbx_description
1 polymer ?
#
loop_
_entity_poly.entity_id
_entity_poly.type
_entity_poly.pdbx_seq_one_letter_code
_entity_poly.pdbx_strand_id
1 'polypeptide(L)' 'MLADLLYELVQIPGPSGHEGRVAARMEAALQPYVERRYSHSPCEVVDVRDAAAAARILVGALPHIFASAD' A
#
# COMPACT_ATOMS: atom_id res chain seq x y z
N MET A 1 5.17 9.86 -9.99
CA MET A 1 5.20 10.36 -8.59
C MET A 1 4.34 9.47 -7.70
N LEU A 2 4.44 9.56 -6.36
CA LEU A 2 3.65 8.71 -5.45
C LEU A 2 2.14 8.80 -5.71
N ALA A 3 1.64 10.00 -6.03
CA ALA A 3 0.24 10.23 -6.39
C ALA A 3 -0.18 9.43 -7.62
N ASP A 4 0.65 9.36 -8.67
CA ASP A 4 0.35 8.62 -9.89
C ASP A 4 0.27 7.10 -9.62
N LEU A 5 1.17 6.58 -8.78
CA LEU A 5 1.17 5.18 -8.39
C LEU A 5 -0.09 4.84 -7.57
N LEU A 6 -0.48 5.69 -6.63
CA LEU A 6 -1.70 5.52 -5.85
C LEU A 6 -2.95 5.57 -6.76
N TYR A 7 -2.97 6.53 -7.69
CA TYR A 7 -4.04 6.67 -8.67
C TYR A 7 -4.16 5.45 -9.57
N GLU A 8 -3.04 4.84 -9.96
CA GLU A 8 -3.06 3.61 -10.75
C GLU A 8 -3.58 2.42 -9.93
N LEU A 9 -3.09 2.24 -8.69
CA LEU A 9 -3.43 1.10 -7.84
C LEU A 9 -4.92 1.08 -7.45
N VAL A 10 -5.53 2.25 -7.20
CA VAL A 10 -6.98 2.32 -6.84
C VAL A 10 -7.90 1.88 -7.99
N GLN A 11 -7.43 1.95 -9.23
CA GLN A 11 -8.23 1.53 -10.39
C GLN A 11 -8.20 0.02 -10.63
N ILE A 12 -7.34 -0.72 -9.90
CA ILE A 12 -7.24 -2.17 -10.05
C ILE A 12 -8.29 -2.83 -9.14
N PRO A 13 -9.28 -3.55 -9.70
CA PRO A 13 -10.24 -4.26 -8.86
C PRO A 13 -9.54 -5.32 -8.04
N GLY A 14 -9.72 -5.28 -6.72
CA GLY A 14 -9.15 -6.25 -5.77
C GLY A 14 -10.09 -6.42 -4.58
N PRO A 15 -11.26 -7.07 -4.75
CA PRO A 15 -12.12 -7.40 -3.62
C PRO A 15 -11.40 -8.38 -2.69
N SER A 16 -11.86 -8.46 -1.44
CA SER A 16 -11.22 -9.30 -0.44
C SER A 16 -11.05 -10.75 -0.92
N GLY A 17 -9.84 -11.29 -0.76
CA GLY A 17 -9.45 -12.63 -1.22
C GLY A 17 -9.10 -12.74 -2.72
N HIS A 18 -9.20 -11.64 -3.48
CA HIS A 18 -8.88 -11.59 -4.91
C HIS A 18 -7.92 -10.43 -5.24
N GLU A 19 -7.04 -10.09 -4.31
CA GLU A 19 -6.11 -8.96 -4.41
C GLU A 19 -4.89 -9.24 -5.29
N GLY A 20 -4.78 -10.44 -5.88
CA GLY A 20 -3.59 -10.88 -6.63
C GLY A 20 -3.14 -9.94 -7.74
N ARG A 21 -4.07 -9.23 -8.40
CA ARG A 21 -3.73 -8.23 -9.42
C ARG A 21 -3.06 -6.98 -8.84
N VAL A 22 -3.57 -6.49 -7.71
CA VAL A 22 -2.98 -5.34 -6.99
C VAL A 22 -1.60 -5.72 -6.48
N ALA A 23 -1.47 -6.92 -5.89
CA ALA A 23 -0.20 -7.44 -5.39
C ALA A 23 0.85 -7.59 -6.49
N ALA A 24 0.49 -8.14 -7.65
CA ALA A 24 1.41 -8.28 -8.78
C ALA A 24 1.89 -6.91 -9.31
N ARG A 25 1.00 -5.91 -9.37
CA ARG A 25 1.37 -4.56 -9.81
C ARG A 25 2.30 -3.86 -8.82
N MET A 26 2.03 -4.00 -7.52
CA MET A 26 2.89 -3.54 -6.44
C MET A 26 4.28 -4.21 -6.52
N GLU A 27 4.32 -5.53 -6.71
CA GLU A 27 5.56 -6.28 -6.85
C GLU A 27 6.41 -5.75 -8.01
N ALA A 28 5.81 -5.56 -9.19
CA ALA A 28 6.52 -5.00 -10.34
C ALA A 28 7.06 -3.57 -10.10
N ALA A 29 6.33 -2.74 -9.34
CA ALA A 29 6.80 -1.41 -8.96
C ALA A 29 7.99 -1.44 -7.99
N LEU A 30 8.01 -2.42 -7.10
CA LEU A 30 8.99 -2.51 -6.01
C LEU A 30 10.22 -3.34 -6.35
N GLN A 31 10.14 -4.23 -7.35
CA GLN A 31 11.21 -5.14 -7.77
C GLN A 31 12.59 -4.47 -7.99
N PRO A 32 12.69 -3.23 -8.52
CA PRO A 32 14.00 -2.57 -8.67
C PRO A 32 14.63 -2.12 -7.34
N TYR A 33 13.84 -2.05 -6.26
CA TYR A 33 14.23 -1.46 -4.99
C TYR A 33 14.35 -2.49 -3.85
N VAL A 34 13.63 -3.60 -3.94
CA VAL A 34 13.60 -4.65 -2.92
C VAL A 34 13.55 -6.04 -3.56
N GLU A 35 14.42 -6.94 -3.09
CA GLU A 35 14.42 -8.34 -3.50
C GLU A 35 13.33 -9.12 -2.76
N ARG A 36 12.44 -9.79 -3.51
CA ARG A 36 11.34 -10.55 -2.93
C ARG A 36 11.84 -11.90 -2.39
N ARG A 37 11.86 -12.05 -1.05
CA ARG A 37 12.29 -13.30 -0.40
C ARG A 37 11.17 -14.33 -0.20
N TYR A 38 9.93 -13.92 0.07
CA TYR A 38 8.79 -14.82 0.33
C TYR A 38 7.46 -14.14 -0.02
N SER A 39 6.48 -14.90 -0.52
CA SER A 39 5.09 -14.46 -0.70
C SER A 39 4.16 -15.41 0.05
N HIS A 40 3.63 -14.96 1.19
CA HIS A 40 2.58 -15.64 1.93
C HIS A 40 1.33 -14.76 1.98
N SER A 41 0.20 -15.33 2.40
CA SER A 41 -1.06 -14.61 2.51
C SER A 41 -0.87 -13.35 3.38
N PRO A 42 -1.49 -12.20 3.08
CA PRO A 42 -1.34 -10.98 3.87
C PRO A 42 -1.57 -11.20 5.38
N CYS A 43 -2.44 -12.15 5.75
CA CYS A 43 -2.70 -12.52 7.13
C CYS A 43 -1.54 -13.26 7.85
N GLU A 44 -0.54 -13.75 7.13
CA GLU A 44 0.65 -14.41 7.71
C GLU A 44 1.84 -13.45 7.91
N VAL A 45 1.83 -12.27 7.28
CA VAL A 45 2.96 -11.32 7.27
C VAL A 45 2.65 -9.94 7.85
N VAL A 46 1.37 -9.61 8.07
CA VAL A 46 0.99 -8.35 8.70
C VAL A 46 1.16 -8.48 10.22
N ASP A 47 2.18 -7.81 10.75
CA ASP A 47 2.27 -7.54 12.18
C ASP A 47 1.26 -6.44 12.54
N VAL A 48 0.41 -6.69 13.52
CA VAL A 48 -0.58 -5.72 14.01
C VAL A 48 0.10 -4.43 14.50
N ARG A 49 1.35 -4.50 14.94
CA ARG A 49 2.15 -3.35 15.34
C ARG A 49 2.52 -2.46 14.15
N ASP A 50 2.82 -3.05 13.01
CA ASP A 50 3.13 -2.32 11.78
C ASP A 50 1.87 -1.66 11.22
N ALA A 51 0.73 -2.37 11.24
CA ALA A 51 -0.56 -1.80 10.87
C ALA A 51 -0.94 -0.61 11.77
N ALA A 52 -0.74 -0.75 13.09
CA ALA A 52 -0.98 0.35 14.04
C ALA A 52 -0.03 1.53 13.85
N ALA A 53 1.24 1.29 13.52
CA ALA A 53 2.21 2.35 13.24
C ALA A 53 1.87 3.08 11.92
N ALA A 54 1.54 2.33 10.87
CA ALA A 54 1.10 2.87 9.59
C ALA A 54 -0.14 3.76 9.75
N ALA A 55 -1.13 3.32 10.54
CA ALA A 55 -2.32 4.11 10.84
C ALA A 55 -1.98 5.45 11.54
N ARG A 56 -1.03 5.45 12.50
CA ARG A 56 -0.59 6.69 13.17
C ARG A 56 0.09 7.66 12.22
N ILE A 57 0.94 7.15 11.32
CA ILE A 57 1.60 7.97 10.30
C ILE A 57 0.56 8.58 9.37
N LEU A 58 -0.40 7.77 8.90
CA LEU A 58 -1.50 8.23 8.04
C LEU A 58 -2.30 9.34 8.73
N VAL A 59 -2.74 9.11 9.97
CA VAL A 59 -3.51 10.11 10.74
C VAL A 59 -2.70 11.39 10.96
N GLY A 60 -1.42 11.27 11.30
CA GLY A 60 -0.53 12.43 11.46
C GLY A 60 -0.26 13.17 10.15
N ALA A 61 -0.33 12.49 9.01
CA ALA A 61 -0.15 13.08 7.69
C ALA A 61 -1.42 13.73 7.14
N LEU A 62 -2.62 13.32 7.58
CA LEU A 62 -3.91 13.86 7.09
C LEU A 62 -3.98 15.40 7.09
N PRO A 63 -3.57 16.12 8.16
CA PRO A 63 -3.58 17.58 8.15
C PRO A 63 -2.69 18.16 7.06
N HIS A 64 -1.59 17.52 6.70
CA HIS A 64 -0.66 17.99 5.67
C HIS A 64 -1.08 17.61 4.25
N ILE A 65 -1.90 16.56 4.13
CA ILE A 65 -2.52 16.14 2.86
C ILE A 65 -3.69 17.07 2.50
N PHE A 66 -4.43 17.54 3.50
CA PHE A 66 -5.62 18.39 3.31
C PHE A 66 -5.39 19.89 3.58
N ALA A 67 -4.22 20.31 4.06
CA ALA A 67 -3.88 21.73 4.25
C ALA A 67 -3.65 22.52 2.95
N SER A 68 -3.98 21.95 1.78
CA SER A 68 -3.95 22.62 0.47
C SER A 68 -5.32 22.72 -0.20
N ALA A 69 -6.41 22.52 0.54
CA ALA A 69 -7.74 22.97 0.14
C ALA A 69 -8.13 24.13 1.06
N ASP A 70 -8.38 25.30 0.48
CA ASP A 70 -8.71 26.56 1.15
C ASP A 70 -9.77 26.45 2.27
#